data_AF-A0A150MPI5-F1
#
_entry.id   AF-A0A150MPI5-F1
#
_cell.length_a   1.000
_cell.length_b   1.000
_cell.length_c   1.000
_cell.angle_alpha   90.00
_cell.angle_beta   90.00
_cell.angle_gamma   90.00
#
_symmetry.space_group_name_H-M   'P 1'
#
loop_
_entity.id
_entity.type
_entity.pdbx_description
1 polymer ?
#
loop_
_entity_poly.entity_id
_entity_poly.type
_entity_poly.pdbx_seq_one_letter_code
_entity_poly.pdbx_strand_id
1 'polypeptide(L)' 'MAQPLDLGRRISLIDLYDFRMPRRTGTYVLHEENLAIVETGPSPSVPHLLAGLKVLYIDPSDIRYIIVTQR' A
#
# COMPACT_ATOMS: atom_id res chain seq x y z
N MET A 1 -4.51 13.91 -1.74
CA MET A 1 -3.98 12.54 -1.63
C MET A 1 -3.73 12.04 -3.04
N ALA A 2 -2.58 11.44 -3.29
CA ALA A 2 -2.32 10.83 -4.60
C ALA A 2 -3.16 9.55 -4.73
N GLN A 3 -3.75 9.33 -5.90
CA GLN A 3 -4.41 8.05 -6.19
C GLN A 3 -3.34 6.94 -6.27
N PRO A 4 -3.66 5.71 -5.85
CA PRO A 4 -2.77 4.57 -6.08
C PRO A 4 -2.41 4.46 -7.56
N LEU A 5 -1.12 4.27 -7.84
CA LEU A 5 -0.62 4.13 -9.20
C LEU A 5 -0.80 2.68 -9.66
N ASP A 6 -1.44 2.47 -10.81
CA ASP A 6 -1.45 1.18 -11.48
C ASP A 6 -0.09 0.96 -12.17
N LEU A 7 0.62 -0.10 -11.77
CA LEU A 7 1.91 -0.49 -12.35
C LEU A 7 1.76 -1.58 -13.41
N GLY A 8 0.53 -1.99 -13.71
CA GLY A 8 0.22 -3.15 -14.53
C GLY A 8 0.52 -4.46 -13.82
N ARG A 9 0.30 -5.58 -14.53
CA ARG A 9 0.54 -6.95 -14.01
C ARG A 9 -0.15 -7.23 -12.68
N ARG A 10 -1.32 -6.63 -12.45
CA ARG A 10 -2.10 -6.74 -11.20
C ARG A 10 -1.35 -6.20 -9.99
N ILE A 11 -0.56 -5.13 -10.16
CA ILE A 11 0.18 -4.47 -9.10
C ILE A 11 -0.23 -3.01 -9.02
N SER A 12 -0.55 -2.54 -7.82
CA SER A 12 -0.74 -1.11 -7.53
C SER A 12 0.30 -0.61 -6.54
N LEU A 13 0.59 0.68 -6.56
CA LEU A 13 1.48 1.35 -5.61
C LEU A 13 0.72 2.44 -4.85
N ILE A 14 0.67 2.32 -3.53
CA ILE A 14 0.13 3.33 -2.63
C ILE A 14 1.28 4.19 -2.11
N ASP A 15 1.20 5.52 -2.26
CA ASP A 15 2.12 6.45 -1.63
C ASP A 15 1.80 6.60 -0.13
N LEU A 16 2.81 6.38 0.71
CA LEU A 16 2.69 6.42 2.17
C LEU A 16 2.99 7.80 2.78
N TYR A 17 3.39 8.76 1.95
CA TYR A 17 3.56 10.18 2.30
C TYR A 17 4.43 10.44 3.54
N ASP A 18 5.45 9.61 3.71
CA ASP A 18 6.34 9.67 4.86
C ASP A 18 7.14 10.99 4.88
N PHE A 19 7.36 11.55 6.08
CA PHE A 19 7.92 12.89 6.30
C PHE A 19 7.25 14.02 5.50
N ARG A 20 5.96 13.87 5.16
CA ARG A 20 5.21 14.83 4.32
C ARG A 20 5.81 15.00 2.92
N MET A 21 6.58 14.02 2.46
CA MET A 21 7.18 14.01 1.13
C MET A 21 6.42 13.02 0.24
N PRO A 22 5.86 13.47 -0.89
CA PRO A 22 5.20 12.57 -1.83
C PRO A 22 6.21 11.64 -2.49
N ARG A 23 5.78 10.39 -2.76
CA ARG A 23 6.54 9.35 -3.47
C ARG A 23 7.89 9.02 -2.83
N ARG A 24 7.99 9.17 -1.50
CA ARG A 24 9.19 8.83 -0.73
C ARG A 24 9.23 7.35 -0.34
N THR A 25 8.08 6.85 0.07
CA THR A 25 7.85 5.48 0.52
C THR A 25 6.52 5.02 -0.03
N GLY A 26 6.38 3.74 -0.32
CA GLY A 26 5.14 3.20 -0.85
C GLY A 26 4.91 1.76 -0.46
N THR A 27 3.65 1.34 -0.53
CA THR A 27 3.23 -0.04 -0.38
C THR A 27 2.84 -0.58 -1.74
N TYR A 28 3.42 -1.72 -2.13
CA TYR A 28 2.93 -2.46 -3.30
C TYR A 28 1.74 -3.32 -2.88
N VAL A 29 0.68 -3.30 -3.68
CA VAL A 29 -0.50 -4.16 -3.53
C VAL A 29 -0.48 -5.17 -4.68
N LEU A 30 -0.42 -6.45 -4.33
CA LEU A 30 -0.43 -7.56 -5.29
C LEU A 30 -1.84 -8.13 -5.37
N HIS A 31 -2.55 -7.87 -6.46
CA HIS A 31 -3.94 -8.28 -6.68
C HIS A 31 -4.01 -9.72 -7.22
N GLU A 32 -3.54 -10.66 -6.39
CA GLU A 32 -3.55 -12.09 -6.65
C GLU A 32 -4.67 -12.79 -5.87
N GLU A 33 -4.91 -14.09 -6.11
CA GLU A 33 -5.90 -14.89 -5.37
C GLU A 33 -5.75 -14.72 -3.84
N ASN A 34 -4.51 -14.65 -3.39
CA ASN A 34 -4.18 -14.28 -2.03
C ASN A 34 -3.66 -12.84 -2.02
N LEU A 35 -4.52 -11.90 -1.64
CA LEU A 35 -4.18 -10.50 -1.56
C LEU A 35 -2.99 -10.29 -0.61
N ALA A 36 -1.96 -9.61 -1.12
CA ALA A 36 -0.74 -9.34 -0.38
C ALA A 36 -0.31 -7.89 -0.52
N ILE A 37 0.29 -7.35 0.53
CA ILE A 37 0.97 -6.06 0.49
C ILE A 37 2.45 -6.22 0.79
N VAL A 38 3.29 -5.41 0.15
CA VAL A 38 4.73 -5.33 0.40
C VAL A 38 5.04 -3.97 1.00
N GLU A 39 5.64 -3.98 2.18
CA GLU A 39 5.88 -2.85 3.07
C GLU A 39 4.64 -2.14 3.61
N THR A 40 4.79 -1.61 4.82
CA THR A 40 3.76 -0.81 5.51
C THR A 40 4.21 0.61 5.82
N GLY A 41 5.51 0.90 5.62
CA GLY A 41 6.14 2.16 6.04
C GLY A 41 6.16 2.34 7.56
N PRO A 42 6.58 3.51 8.04
CA PRO A 42 6.61 3.79 9.47
C PRO A 42 5.18 3.96 10.03
N SER A 43 4.99 3.79 11.34
CA SER A 43 3.66 3.87 11.98
C SER A 43 2.84 5.14 11.63
N PRO A 44 3.44 6.34 11.47
CA PRO A 44 2.69 7.53 11.05
C PRO A 44 2.09 7.44 9.64
N SER A 45 2.57 6.52 8.79
CA SER A 45 2.09 6.32 7.42
C SER A 45 0.87 5.39 7.31
N VAL A 46 0.50 4.67 8.37
CA VAL A 46 -0.63 3.72 8.35
C VAL A 46 -1.95 4.35 7.86
N PRO A 47 -2.33 5.60 8.26
CA PRO A 47 -3.54 6.23 7.72
C PRO A 47 -3.50 6.43 6.20
N HIS A 48 -2.32 6.68 5.62
CA HIS A 48 -2.14 6.82 4.18
C HIS A 48 -2.28 5.48 3.46
N LEU A 49 -1.75 4.40 4.05
CA LEU A 49 -1.97 3.04 3.56
C LEU A 49 -3.46 2.69 3.52
N LEU A 50 -4.17 2.88 4.65
CA LEU A 50 -5.61 2.58 4.75
C LEU A 50 -6.44 3.41 3.77
N ALA A 51 -6.08 4.68 3.57
CA ALA A 51 -6.74 5.51 2.57
C ALA A 51 -6.51 4.99 1.14
N GLY A 52 -5.29 4.53 0.82
CA GLY A 52 -4.98 3.92 -0.48
C GLY A 52 -5.76 2.62 -0.72
N LEU A 53 -5.83 1.74 0.27
CA LEU A 53 -6.61 0.50 0.19
C LEU A 53 -8.11 0.78 -0.04
N LYS A 54 -8.64 1.79 0.65
CA LYS A 54 -10.03 2.24 0.43
C LYS A 54 -10.27 2.70 -1.01
N VAL A 55 -9.33 3.42 -1.62
CA VAL A 55 -9.44 3.84 -3.03
C VAL A 55 -9.39 2.63 -3.99
N LEU A 56 -8.68 1.57 -3.62
CA LEU A 56 -8.66 0.30 -4.35
C LEU A 56 -9.86 -0.61 -4.05
N TYR A 57 -10.81 -0.17 -3.22
CA TYR A 57 -11.96 -0.96 -2.75
C TYR A 57 -11.55 -2.26 -2.04
N ILE A 58 -10.44 -2.23 -1.30
CA ILE A 58 -9.92 -3.35 -0.53
C ILE A 58 -10.24 -3.13 0.95
N ASP A 59 -10.85 -4.12 1.60
CA ASP A 59 -10.91 -4.18 3.06
C ASP A 59 -9.55 -4.66 3.60
N PRO A 60 -8.92 -3.96 4.55
CA PRO A 60 -7.71 -4.45 5.20
C PRO A 60 -7.82 -5.89 5.77
N SER A 61 -9.02 -6.36 6.13
CA SER A 61 -9.24 -7.74 6.59
C SER A 61 -9.04 -8.80 5.50
N ASP A 62 -9.12 -8.42 4.23
CA ASP A 62 -8.93 -9.33 3.09
C ASP A 62 -7.44 -9.58 2.79
N ILE A 63 -6.54 -8.79 3.38
CA ILE A 63 -5.10 -8.92 3.17
C ILE A 63 -4.59 -10.17 3.90
N ARG A 64 -4.24 -11.20 3.13
CA ARG A 64 -3.74 -12.46 3.65
C ARG A 64 -2.27 -12.41 4.05
N TYR A 65 -1.48 -11.60 3.35
CA TYR A 65 -0.04 -11.50 3.57
C TYR A 65 0.44 -10.06 3.66
N ILE A 66 1.27 -9.80 4.67
CA ILE A 66 2.05 -8.57 4.81
C ILE A 66 3.51 -8.96 4.71
N ILE A 67 4.17 -8.57 3.63
CA ILE A 67 5.57 -8.86 3.35
C ILE A 67 6.39 -7.65 3.80
N VAL A 68 7.26 -7.84 4.79
CA VAL A 68 8.11 -6.78 5.36
C VAL A 68 9.54 -6.97 4.86
N THR A 69 10.13 -5.94 4.26
CA THR A 69 11.47 -6.04 3.64
C THR A 69 12.60 -5.52 4.53
N GLN A 70 12.28 -4.70 5.54
CA GLN A 70 13.26 -4.06 6.42
C GLN A 70 12.67 -3.86 7.83
N ARG A 71 13.53 -3.72 8.85
CA ARG A 71 13.14 -3.47 10.25
C ARG A 71 13.38 -2.02 10.65
#